data_AF-O77359-F1
#
_entry.id   AF-O77359-F1
#
_cell.length_a   1.000
_cell.length_b   1.000
_cell.length_c   1.000
_cell.angle_alpha   90.00
_cell.angle_beta   90.00
_cell.angle_gamma   90.00
#
_symmetry.space_group_name_H-M   'P 1'
#
loop_
_entity.id
_entity.type
_entity.pdbx_description
1 polymer ?
#
loop_
_entity_poly.entity_id
_entity_poly.type
_entity_poly.pdbx_seq_one_letter_code
_entity_poly.pdbx_strand_id
1 'polypeptide(L)'
;MSMFLNILILIDAASVAFLLITFLMINLNEESLELSQAHRENGKKALVVAIILYVIFLVLLFIYKAYKNKRKLYTNFFMKKRNAPKYVQLASTYLSASDEYEQYELNKI
;
A
#
# COMPACT_ATOMS: atom_id res chain seq x y z
N MET A 1 9.08 1.00 6.33
CA MET A 1 8.72 0.05 5.27
C MET A 1 9.94 -0.82 5.02
N SER A 2 9.85 -2.14 4.86
CA SER A 2 11.08 -2.89 4.56
C SER A 2 11.56 -2.47 3.18
N MET A 3 12.86 -2.15 3.06
CA MET A 3 13.51 -1.78 1.79
C MET A 3 13.18 -2.80 0.70
N PHE A 4 13.09 -4.08 1.09
CA PHE A 4 12.65 -5.21 0.28
C PHE A 4 11.32 -4.99 -0.45
N LEU A 5 10.27 -4.51 0.22
CA LEU A 5 8.97 -4.32 -0.43
C LEU A 5 9.03 -3.23 -1.52
N ASN A 6 9.80 -2.17 -1.27
CA ASN A 6 9.97 -1.10 -2.26
C ASN A 6 10.79 -1.58 -3.46
N ILE A 7 11.83 -2.39 -3.23
CA ILE A 7 12.62 -3.00 -4.32
C ILE A 7 11.74 -3.94 -5.15
N LEU A 8 10.89 -4.76 -4.50
CA LEU A 8 9.98 -5.67 -5.20
C LEU A 8 9.00 -4.90 -6.10
N ILE A 9 8.39 -3.83 -5.60
CA ILE A 9 7.50 -2.96 -6.38
C ILE A 9 8.24 -2.30 -7.54
N LEU A 10 9.49 -1.87 -7.33
CA LEU A 10 10.30 -1.24 -8.38
C LEU A 10 10.61 -2.22 -9.52
N ILE A 11 11.04 -3.44 -9.18
CA ILE A 11 11.34 -4.49 -10.17
C ILE A 11 10.08 -4.84 -10.95
N ASP A 12 8.96 -5.07 -10.24
CA ASP A 12 7.68 -5.41 -10.87
C ASP A 12 7.18 -4.30 -11.80
N ALA A 13 7.28 -3.04 -11.38
CA ALA A 13 6.96 -1.88 -12.22
C ALA A 13 7.86 -1.80 -13.47
N ALA A 14 9.16 -2.06 -13.32
CA ALA A 14 10.09 -2.09 -14.44
C ALA A 14 9.76 -3.22 -15.43
N SER A 15 9.38 -4.40 -14.92
CA SER A 15 8.92 -5.52 -15.74
C SER A 15 7.65 -5.18 -16.54
N VAL A 16 6.65 -4.57 -15.89
CA VAL A 16 5.43 -4.10 -16.58
C VAL A 16 5.76 -3.09 -17.67
N ALA A 17 6.62 -2.11 -17.38
CA ALA A 17 7.03 -1.10 -18.36
C ALA A 17 7.76 -1.73 -19.56
N PHE A 18 8.68 -2.68 -19.30
CA PHE A 18 9.38 -3.42 -20.35
C PHE A 18 8.43 -4.23 -21.24
N LEU A 19 7.45 -4.92 -20.63
CA LEU A 19 6.43 -5.65 -21.38
C LEU A 19 5.53 -4.72 -22.21
N LEU A 20 5.20 -3.54 -21.70
CA LEU A 20 4.46 -2.52 -22.46
C LEU A 20 5.25 -2.00 -23.67
N ILE A 21 6.55 -1.74 -23.49
CA ILE A 21 7.42 -1.27 -24.58
C ILE A 21 7.56 -2.37 -25.65
N THR A 22 7.77 -3.63 -25.25
CA THR A 22 7.84 -4.75 -26.20
C THR A 22 6.51 -4.98 -26.92
N PHE A 23 5.36 -4.81 -26.25
CA PHE A 23 4.05 -4.81 -26.92
C PHE A 23 3.94 -3.71 -27.97
N LEU A 24 4.38 -2.50 -27.65
CA LEU A 24 4.39 -1.37 -28.58
C LEU A 24 5.31 -1.63 -29.78
N MET A 25 6.53 -2.14 -29.56
CA MET A 25 7.43 -2.50 -30.66
C MET A 25 6.82 -3.55 -31.59
N ILE A 26 6.20 -4.60 -31.02
CA ILE A 26 5.57 -5.66 -31.80
C ILE A 26 4.38 -5.16 -32.64
N ASN A 27 3.67 -4.12 -32.20
CA ASN A 27 2.50 -3.58 -32.91
C ASN A 27 2.81 -2.43 -33.87
N LEU A 28 3.77 -1.55 -33.52
CA LEU A 28 4.03 -0.33 -34.29
C LEU A 28 5.23 -0.46 -35.22
N ASN A 29 6.20 -1.32 -34.92
CA ASN A 29 7.47 -1.32 -35.63
C ASN A 29 7.83 -2.71 -36.14
N GLU A 30 7.30 -3.05 -37.31
CA GLU A 30 7.48 -4.36 -37.93
C GLU A 30 8.94 -4.69 -38.25
N GLU A 31 9.78 -3.68 -38.44
CA GLU A 31 11.19 -3.86 -38.83
C GLU A 31 12.12 -4.08 -37.64
N SER A 32 11.74 -3.62 -36.45
CA SER A 32 12.62 -3.69 -35.26
C SER A 32 12.84 -5.09 -34.69
N LEU A 33 11.95 -6.03 -35.02
CA LEU A 33 12.00 -7.40 -34.58
C LEU A 33 11.76 -8.32 -35.77
N GLU A 34 12.82 -8.95 -36.28
CA GLU A 34 12.78 -10.03 -37.27
C GLU A 34 12.08 -11.26 -36.67
N LEU A 35 10.76 -11.23 -36.62
CA LEU A 35 9.92 -12.32 -36.18
C LEU A 35 9.00 -12.75 -37.32
N SER A 36 8.92 -14.06 -37.53
CA SER A 36 7.91 -14.68 -38.38
C SER A 36 6.50 -14.19 -37.97
N GLN A 37 5.64 -13.88 -38.94
CA GLN A 37 4.25 -13.47 -38.70
C GLN A 37 3.51 -14.39 -37.73
N ALA A 38 3.72 -15.71 -37.84
CA ALA A 38 3.10 -16.70 -36.95
C ALA A 38 3.51 -16.53 -35.47
N HIS A 39 4.78 -16.18 -35.22
CA HIS A 39 5.25 -15.90 -33.86
C HIS A 39 4.73 -14.57 -33.34
N ARG A 40 4.54 -13.57 -34.21
CA ARG A 40 3.93 -12.30 -33.84
C ARG A 40 2.50 -12.48 -33.36
N GLU A 41 1.67 -13.18 -34.13
CA GLU A 41 0.26 -13.34 -33.78
C GLU A 41 0.06 -14.18 -32.51
N ASN A 42 0.79 -15.29 -32.39
CA ASN A 42 0.71 -16.13 -31.19
C ASN A 42 1.32 -15.43 -29.96
N GLY A 43 2.43 -14.70 -30.16
CA GLY A 43 3.12 -13.98 -29.10
C GLY A 43 2.30 -12.82 -28.52
N LYS A 44 1.53 -12.11 -29.35
CA LYS A 44 0.68 -10.99 -28.90
C LYS A 44 -0.29 -11.40 -27.79
N LYS A 45 -0.96 -12.56 -27.93
CA LYS A 45 -1.91 -13.05 -26.92
C LYS A 45 -1.22 -13.35 -25.60
N ALA A 46 -0.12 -14.10 -25.63
CA ALA A 46 0.65 -14.43 -24.43
C ALA A 46 1.19 -13.18 -23.74
N LEU A 47 1.66 -12.20 -24.52
CA LEU A 47 2.23 -10.96 -24.02
C LEU A 47 1.18 -10.06 -23.34
N VAL A 48 -0.02 -9.95 -23.91
CA VAL A 48 -1.14 -9.24 -23.26
C VAL A 48 -1.53 -9.90 -21.94
N VAL A 49 -1.64 -11.23 -21.90
CA VAL A 49 -1.95 -11.96 -20.66
C VAL A 49 -0.87 -11.72 -19.61
N ALA A 50 0.41 -11.76 -19.99
CA ALA A 50 1.53 -11.48 -19.09
C ALA A 50 1.44 -10.05 -18.51
N ILE A 51 1.20 -9.04 -19.35
CA ILE A 51 1.04 -7.65 -18.89
C ILE A 51 -0.09 -7.54 -17.86
N ILE A 52 -1.25 -8.12 -18.15
CA ILE A 52 -2.41 -8.09 -17.24
C ILE A 52 -2.04 -8.73 -15.89
N LEU A 53 -1.37 -9.88 -15.93
CA LEU A 53 -0.98 -10.61 -14.72
C LEU A 53 0.00 -9.81 -13.86
N TYR A 54 1.03 -9.21 -14.46
CA TYR A 54 1.98 -8.35 -13.74
C TYR A 54 1.33 -7.06 -13.21
N VAL A 55 0.41 -6.45 -13.97
CA VAL A 55 -0.34 -5.27 -13.49
C VAL A 55 -1.20 -5.61 -12.27
N ILE A 56 -1.89 -6.76 -12.28
CA ILE A 56 -2.67 -7.22 -11.12
C ILE A 56 -1.75 -7.46 -9.92
N PHE A 57 -0.59 -8.07 -10.14
CA PHE A 57 0.38 -8.30 -9.07
C PHE A 57 0.91 -6.98 -8.47
N LEU A 58 1.21 -6.00 -9.31
CA LEU A 58 1.62 -4.66 -8.91
C LEU A 58 0.55 -3.99 -8.01
N VAL A 59 -0.72 -4.07 -8.42
CA VAL A 59 -1.85 -3.53 -7.65
C VAL A 59 -1.94 -4.21 -6.28
N LEU A 60 -1.80 -5.54 -6.22
CA LEU A 60 -1.79 -6.28 -4.96
C LEU A 60 -0.63 -5.86 -4.04
N LEU A 61 0.57 -5.62 -4.59
CA LEU A 61 1.71 -5.12 -3.82
C LEU A 61 1.46 -3.72 -3.26
N PHE A 62 0.83 -2.82 -4.03
CA PHE A 62 0.44 -1.50 -3.54
C PHE A 62 -0.64 -1.57 -2.45
N ILE A 63 -1.65 -2.43 -2.62
CA ILE A 63 -2.68 -2.68 -1.59
C ILE A 63 -2.02 -3.19 -0.31
N TYR A 64 -1.11 -4.16 -0.42
CA TYR A 64 -0.39 -4.70 0.73
C TYR A 64 0.48 -3.64 1.42
N LYS A 65 1.16 -2.79 0.63
CA LYS A 65 1.93 -1.65 1.12
C LYS A 65 1.06 -0.67 1.90
N ALA A 66 -0.11 -0.32 1.36
CA ALA A 66 -1.08 0.57 2.00
C ALA A 66 -1.64 -0.04 3.28
N TYR A 67 -2.00 -1.33 3.26
CA TYR A 67 -2.48 -2.07 4.43
C TYR A 67 -1.45 -2.10 5.55
N LYS A 68 -0.18 -2.42 5.24
CA LYS A 68 0.90 -2.45 6.24
C LYS A 68 1.17 -1.08 6.83
N ASN A 69 1.09 -0.01 6.03
CA ASN A 69 1.18 1.36 6.52
C ASN A 69 0.03 1.73 7.45
N LYS A 70 -1.23 1.43 7.07
CA LYS A 70 -2.40 1.64 7.93
C LYS A 70 -2.26 0.88 9.24
N ARG A 71 -1.87 -0.40 9.19
CA ARG A 71 -1.64 -1.21 10.40
C ARG A 71 -0.63 -0.55 11.32
N LYS A 72 0.52 -0.09 10.81
CA LYS A 72 1.54 0.62 11.61
C LYS A 72 0.98 1.90 12.24
N LEU A 73 0.15 2.65 11.52
CA LEU A 73 -0.53 3.85 12.01
C LEU A 73 -1.48 3.52 13.17
N TYR A 74 -2.32 2.49 13.01
CA TYR A 74 -3.20 2.01 14.08
C TYR A 74 -2.40 1.54 15.30
N THR A 75 -1.36 0.73 15.13
CA THR A 75 -0.55 0.26 16.26
C THR A 75 0.08 1.43 17.02
N ASN A 76 0.60 2.44 16.30
CA ASN A 76 1.19 3.63 16.91
C ASN A 76 0.13 4.47 17.66
N PHE A 77 -1.08 4.62 17.12
CA PHE A 77 -2.17 5.32 17.79
C PHE A 77 -2.63 4.59 19.07
N PHE A 78 -2.80 3.27 19.01
CA PHE A 78 -3.20 2.47 20.17
C PHE A 78 -2.09 2.41 21.24
N MET A 79 -0.83 2.31 20.84
CA MET A 79 0.29 2.37 21.80
C MET A 79 0.45 3.74 22.44
N LYS A 80 0.19 4.84 21.70
CA LYS A 80 0.13 6.18 22.30
C LYS A 80 -0.99 6.31 23.32
N LYS A 81 -2.15 5.66 23.14
CA LYS A 81 -3.19 5.62 24.19
C LYS A 81 -2.77 4.82 25.42
N ARG A 82 -1.95 3.78 25.26
CA ARG A 82 -1.46 2.95 26.38
C ARG A 82 -0.32 3.62 27.17
N ASN A 83 0.49 4.43 26.50
CA ASN A 83 1.57 5.22 27.09
C ASN A 83 1.20 6.69 27.32
N ALA A 84 -0.06 7.07 27.07
CA ALA A 84 -0.56 8.34 27.56
C ALA A 84 -0.37 8.30 29.07
N PRO A 85 0.22 9.34 29.69
CA PRO A 85 0.37 9.36 31.13
C PRO A 85 -1.03 9.13 31.70
N LYS A 86 -1.23 7.98 32.37
CA LYS A 86 -2.32 7.85 33.33
C LYS A 86 -2.19 9.11 34.15
N TYR A 87 -3.15 10.02 34.02
CA TYR A 87 -3.16 11.27 34.76
C TYR A 87 -2.73 10.92 36.17
N VAL A 88 -1.51 11.34 36.51
CA VAL A 88 -1.00 11.14 37.85
C VAL A 88 -1.97 11.95 38.66
N GLN A 89 -2.89 11.27 39.36
CA GLN A 89 -3.72 11.89 40.37
C GLN A 89 -2.73 12.47 41.38
N LEU A 90 -2.40 13.73 41.18
CA LEU A 90 -1.71 14.55 42.15
C LEU A 90 -2.53 14.44 43.43
N ALA A 91 -1.88 14.24 44.57
CA ALA A 91 -2.57 14.07 45.86
C ALA A 91 -3.55 15.23 46.19
N SER A 92 -3.46 16.35 45.46
CA SER A 92 -4.41 17.47 45.48
C SER A 92 -5.76 17.21 44.80
N THR A 93 -5.99 16.03 44.18
CA THR A 93 -7.27 15.66 43.53
C THR A 93 -8.17 14.81 44.43
N TYR A 94 -7.81 14.63 45.70
CA TYR A 94 -8.74 14.11 46.70
C TYR A 94 -9.52 15.28 47.31
N LEU A 95 -10.84 15.27 47.11
CA LEU A 95 -11.87 16.18 47.65
C LEU A 95 -12.12 17.50 46.90
N SER A 96 -12.93 17.41 45.84
CA SER A 96 -13.86 18.46 45.44
C SER A 96 -15.19 17.79 45.10
N ALA A 97 -16.21 17.98 45.94
CA ALA A 97 -17.57 17.48 45.69
C ALA A 97 -18.25 18.18 44.48
N SER A 98 -17.58 19.15 43.85
CA SER A 98 -18.02 19.80 42.61
C SER A 98 -17.60 19.06 41.33
N ASP A 99 -16.72 18.07 41.40
CA ASP A 99 -16.17 17.39 40.20
C ASP A 99 -17.13 16.37 39.55
N GLU A 100 -18.20 15.95 40.25
CA GLU A 100 -19.19 15.02 39.67
C GLU A 100 -20.01 15.67 38.53
N TYR A 101 -20.23 16.99 38.57
CA TYR A 101 -20.96 17.68 37.51
C TYR A 101 -20.12 17.86 36.24
N GLU A 102 -18.82 18.19 36.37
CA GLU A 102 -17.95 18.36 35.21
C GLU A 102 -17.65 17.03 34.48
N GLN A 103 -17.55 15.92 35.21
CA GLN A 103 -17.39 14.60 34.59
C GLN A 103 -18.66 14.13 33.85
N TYR A 104 -19.85 14.57 34.26
CA TYR A 104 -21.09 14.20 33.58
C TYR A 104 -21.25 14.93 32.22
N GLU A 105 -20.82 16.20 32.11
CA GLU A 105 -20.89 16.93 30.84
C GLU A 105 -19.87 16.43 29.81
N LEU A 106 -18.66 16.06 30.24
CA LEU A 106 -17.62 15.51 29.36
C LEU A 106 -17.95 14.12 28.80
N ASN A 107 -18.78 13.33 29.48
CA ASN A 107 -19.22 12.01 29.02
C ASN A 107 -20.42 12.06 28.05
N LYS A 108 -21.02 13.24 27.86
CA LYS A 108 -22.22 13.44 27.04
C LYS A 108 -21.89 13.87 25.60
N ILE A 109 -20.64 14.26 25.32
CA ILE A 109 -20.09 14.66 24.01
C ILE A 109 -19.43 13.45 23.34
#